data_AF-A0A419SB71-F1
#
_entry.id   AF-A0A419SB71-F1
#
_cell.length_a   1.000
_cell.length_b   1.000
_cell.length_c   1.000
_cell.angle_alpha   90.00
_cell.angle_beta   90.00
_cell.angle_gamma   90.00
#
_symmetry.space_group_name_H-M   'P 1'
#
loop_
_entity.id
_entity.type
_entity.pdbx_description
1 polymer ?
#
loop_
_entity_poly.entity_id
_entity_poly.type
_entity_poly.pdbx_seq_one_letter_code
_entity_poly.pdbx_strand_id
1 'polypeptide(L)'
;MIKNNQTQRPLFKHVGTFEGVSIYETKLIKTHHELCLPNIGIFVSEGAFSAGRELPVLKHEFGHVLQYQKLGLVKFYLKIGVSSLFSAIRSRFFKHYHHQNHCVEVEANRLAFDYCNKPPDWDFKNFPVEI
;
A
#
# COMPACT_ATOMS: atom_id res chain seq x y z
N MET A 1 10.43 -2.19 43.44
CA MET A 1 9.48 -2.19 42.31
C MET A 1 10.08 -1.38 41.17
N ILE A 2 10.61 -2.06 40.15
CA ILE A 2 11.13 -1.42 38.93
C ILE A 2 9.91 -1.03 38.10
N LYS A 3 9.66 0.28 37.96
CA LYS A 3 8.67 0.79 37.00
C LYS A 3 9.23 0.55 35.61
N ASN A 4 8.73 -0.48 34.93
CA ASN A 4 9.00 -0.70 33.52
C ASN A 4 8.48 0.50 32.74
N ASN A 5 9.39 1.35 32.28
CA ASN A 5 9.14 2.38 31.30
C ASN A 5 8.77 1.70 29.98
N GLN A 6 7.50 1.31 29.83
CA GLN A 6 6.93 1.13 28.50
C GLN A 6 6.81 2.53 27.90
N THR A 7 7.86 2.96 27.21
CA THR A 7 7.82 4.10 26.31
C THR A 7 6.61 3.87 25.40
N GLN A 8 5.56 4.68 25.56
CA GLN A 8 4.38 4.58 24.70
C GLN A 8 4.85 4.83 23.27
N ARG A 9 4.99 3.76 22.48
CA ARG A 9 5.35 3.88 21.07
C ARG A 9 4.18 4.58 20.37
N PRO A 10 4.43 5.61 19.56
CA PRO A 10 3.37 6.36 18.90
C PRO A 10 2.54 5.43 18.00
N LEU A 11 1.23 5.70 17.91
CA LEU A 11 0.27 4.91 17.13
C LEU A 11 0.62 4.86 15.64
N PHE A 12 1.26 5.93 15.15
CA PHE A 12 1.87 6.03 13.84
C PHE A 12 3.34 6.36 14.06
N LYS A 13 4.24 5.50 13.59
CA LYS A 13 5.67 5.70 13.66
C LYS A 13 6.16 5.99 12.26
N HIS A 14 6.68 7.19 12.01
CA HIS A 14 7.40 7.46 10.77
C HIS A 14 8.67 6.60 10.75
N VAL A 15 8.85 5.81 9.70
CA VAL A 15 9.96 4.84 9.60
C VAL A 15 10.90 5.09 8.44
N GLY A 16 10.52 5.95 7.50
CA GLY A 16 11.36 6.28 6.36
C GLY A 16 10.57 6.91 5.22
N THR A 17 11.21 6.99 4.06
CA THR A 17 10.60 7.50 2.83
C THR A 17 10.88 6.54 1.69
N PHE A 18 9.92 6.37 0.79
CA PHE A 18 10.10 5.67 -0.48
C PHE A 18 9.75 6.61 -1.62
N GLU A 19 10.72 6.87 -2.51
CA GLU A 19 10.56 7.77 -3.67
C GLU A 19 9.99 9.16 -3.28
N GLY A 20 10.40 9.69 -2.13
CA GLY A 20 9.94 10.98 -1.60
C GLY A 20 8.60 10.94 -0.84
N VAL A 21 7.96 9.78 -0.72
CA VAL A 21 6.71 9.60 0.03
C VAL A 21 7.02 9.08 1.44
N SER A 22 6.49 9.73 2.47
CA SER A 22 6.66 9.31 3.86
C SER A 22 5.98 7.97 4.13
N ILE A 23 6.66 7.10 4.89
CA ILE A 23 6.17 5.80 5.31
C ILE A 23 5.92 5.80 6.81
N TYR A 24 4.74 5.35 7.20
CA TYR A 24 4.30 5.25 8.59
C TYR A 24 3.94 3.80 8.92
N GLU A 25 4.50 3.27 10.00
CA GLU A 25 4.10 2.00 10.59
C GLU A 25 3.00 2.25 11.63
N THR A 26 1.95 1.43 11.63
CA THR A 26 0.88 1.50 12.64
C THR A 26 0.41 0.14 13.11
N LYS A 27 -0.03 0.09 14.37
CA LYS A 27 -0.66 -1.08 15.00
C LYS A 27 -2.13 -1.24 14.65
N LEU A 28 -2.75 -0.20 14.08
CA LEU A 28 -4.17 -0.22 13.72
C LEU A 28 -4.46 -1.10 12.51
N ILE A 29 -3.44 -1.30 11.68
CA ILE A 29 -3.54 -2.06 10.45
C ILE A 29 -3.03 -3.48 10.74
N LYS A 30 -3.90 -4.48 10.53
CA LYS A 30 -3.52 -5.89 10.65
C LYS A 30 -2.47 -6.21 9.59
N THR A 31 -1.61 -7.19 9.87
CA THR A 31 -0.60 -7.70 8.94
C THR A 31 -1.24 -7.99 7.55
N HIS A 32 -0.60 -7.53 6.46
CA HIS A 32 -1.08 -7.60 5.06
C HIS A 32 -2.23 -6.66 4.69
N HIS A 33 -2.42 -5.60 5.47
CA HIS A 33 -3.18 -4.47 5.02
C HIS A 33 -2.22 -3.30 4.97
N GLU A 34 -2.21 -2.62 3.83
CA GLU A 34 -1.43 -1.44 3.59
C GLU A 34 -2.37 -0.40 2.97
N LEU A 35 -2.02 0.87 3.16
CA LEU A 35 -2.88 1.95 2.73
C LEU A 35 -2.03 3.14 2.27
N CYS A 36 -2.11 3.45 0.99
CA CYS A 36 -1.61 4.70 0.45
C CYS A 36 -2.63 5.82 0.64
N LEU A 37 -2.23 6.86 1.37
CA LEU A 37 -2.92 8.14 1.41
C LEU A 37 -2.04 9.16 0.69
N PRO A 38 -2.34 9.53 -0.58
CA PRO A 38 -1.38 10.24 -1.44
C PRO A 38 -0.90 11.61 -0.94
N ASN A 39 -1.63 12.24 -0.02
CA ASN A 39 -1.24 13.52 0.60
C ASN A 39 -0.60 13.38 1.99
N ILE A 40 -0.59 12.18 2.56
CA ILE A 40 -0.17 11.95 3.94
C ILE A 40 1.03 11.01 3.94
N GLY A 41 0.96 9.90 3.21
CA GLY A 41 2.02 8.91 3.13
C GLY A 41 1.47 7.50 2.94
N ILE A 42 2.38 6.54 2.92
CA ILE A 42 2.08 5.12 2.88
C ILE A 42 2.03 4.59 4.31
N PHE A 43 0.94 3.92 4.66
CA PHE A 43 0.73 3.33 5.97
C PHE A 43 0.85 1.81 5.86
N VAL A 44 1.75 1.24 6.64
CA VAL A 44 2.02 -0.20 6.67
C VAL A 44 1.83 -0.75 8.08
N SER A 45 1.63 -2.06 8.18
CA SER A 45 1.56 -2.73 9.48
C SER A 45 2.88 -2.61 10.28
N GLU A 46 2.80 -2.59 11.61
CA GLU A 46 3.98 -2.44 12.47
C GLU A 46 5.06 -3.50 12.16
N GLY A 47 6.29 -3.05 11.92
CA GLY A 47 7.43 -3.92 11.62
C GLY A 47 7.51 -4.42 10.18
N ALA A 48 6.54 -4.12 9.31
CA ALA A 48 6.57 -4.47 7.89
C ALA A 48 7.77 -3.84 7.16
N PHE A 49 7.95 -2.54 7.35
CA PHE A 49 9.05 -1.79 6.73
C PHE A 49 10.36 -2.02 7.47
N SER A 50 10.35 -1.97 8.80
CA SER A 50 11.55 -2.13 9.64
C SER A 50 12.20 -3.51 9.49
N ALA A 51 11.45 -4.54 9.05
CA ALA A 51 11.97 -5.88 8.78
C ALA A 51 12.38 -6.11 7.31
N GLY A 52 12.23 -5.11 6.43
CA GLY A 52 12.57 -5.21 5.01
C GLY A 52 11.71 -6.19 4.21
N ARG A 53 10.54 -6.60 4.72
CA ARG A 53 9.75 -7.71 4.14
C ARG A 53 8.80 -7.31 3.03
N GLU A 54 8.52 -6.02 2.87
CA GLU A 54 7.37 -5.57 2.07
C GLU A 54 7.75 -4.67 0.89
N LEU A 55 8.95 -4.84 0.30
CA LEU A 55 9.32 -4.07 -0.90
C LEU A 55 8.32 -4.20 -2.06
N PRO A 56 7.77 -5.39 -2.37
CA PRO A 56 6.72 -5.53 -3.39
C PRO A 56 5.45 -4.73 -3.07
N VAL A 57 5.01 -4.76 -1.81
CA VAL A 57 3.84 -4.01 -1.35
C VAL A 57 4.09 -2.50 -1.37
N LEU A 58 5.29 -2.04 -0.98
CA LEU A 58 5.64 -0.63 -1.08
C LEU A 58 5.62 -0.14 -2.53
N LYS A 59 6.11 -0.96 -3.46
CA LYS A 59 6.02 -0.66 -4.91
C LYS A 59 4.56 -0.58 -5.34
N HIS A 60 3.70 -1.50 -4.90
CA HIS A 60 2.25 -1.47 -5.14
C HIS A 60 1.59 -0.19 -4.61
N GLU A 61 1.79 0.16 -3.34
CA GLU A 61 1.26 1.37 -2.72
C GLU A 61 1.80 2.65 -3.38
N PHE A 62 3.04 2.62 -3.85
CA PHE A 62 3.62 3.69 -4.66
C PHE A 62 2.97 3.79 -6.04
N GLY A 63 2.52 2.67 -6.62
CA GLY A 63 1.68 2.66 -7.82
C GLY A 63 0.42 3.50 -7.66
N HIS A 64 -0.21 3.48 -6.48
CA HIS A 64 -1.33 4.37 -6.16
C HIS A 64 -0.90 5.84 -6.05
N VAL A 65 0.31 6.14 -5.56
CA VAL A 65 0.86 7.51 -5.60
C VAL A 65 1.02 7.99 -7.05
N LEU A 66 1.52 7.13 -7.94
CA LEU A 66 1.64 7.46 -9.37
C LEU A 66 0.26 7.69 -10.02
N GLN A 67 -0.75 6.90 -9.67
CA GLN A 67 -2.13 7.15 -10.09
C GLN A 67 -2.64 8.50 -9.59
N TYR A 68 -2.34 8.86 -8.35
CA TYR A 68 -2.66 10.17 -7.79
C TYR A 68 -1.98 11.31 -8.55
N GLN A 69 -0.67 11.20 -8.80
CA GLN A 69 0.08 12.21 -9.57
C GLN A 69 -0.48 12.40 -10.99
N LYS A 70 -0.99 11.32 -11.61
CA LYS A 70 -1.61 11.34 -12.94
C LYS A 70 -3.03 11.92 -12.95
N LEU A 71 -3.84 11.64 -11.93
CA LEU A 71 -5.27 11.96 -11.91
C LEU A 71 -5.63 13.21 -11.09
N GLY A 72 -4.80 13.59 -10.13
CA GLY A 72 -5.08 14.59 -9.09
C GLY A 72 -6.00 14.07 -7.97
N LEU A 73 -6.06 14.83 -6.87
CA LEU A 73 -6.63 14.40 -5.58
C LEU A 73 -8.09 13.94 -5.67
N VAL A 74 -8.94 14.78 -6.27
CA VAL A 74 -10.40 14.56 -6.30
C VAL A 74 -10.74 13.31 -7.13
N LYS A 75 -10.10 13.13 -8.28
CA LYS A 75 -10.31 11.97 -9.15
C LYS A 75 -9.70 10.70 -8.55
N PHE A 76 -8.57 10.81 -7.84
CA PHE A 76 -7.98 9.68 -7.13
C PHE A 76 -8.94 9.14 -6.08
N TYR A 77 -9.45 9.96 -5.16
CA TYR A 77 -10.37 9.45 -4.13
C TYR A 77 -11.67 8.90 -4.72
N LEU A 78 -12.27 9.58 -5.71
CA LEU A 78 -13.54 9.15 -6.30
C LEU A 78 -13.44 7.90 -7.17
N LYS A 79 -12.34 7.71 -7.91
CA LYS A 79 -12.19 6.58 -8.84
C LYS A 79 -11.31 5.46 -8.30
N ILE A 80 -10.23 5.80 -7.61
CA ILE A 80 -9.25 4.84 -7.11
C ILE A 80 -9.62 4.47 -5.67
N GLY A 81 -9.68 5.44 -4.76
CA GLY A 81 -10.00 5.19 -3.35
C GLY A 81 -11.33 4.47 -3.12
N VAL A 82 -12.41 4.91 -3.76
CA VAL A 82 -13.72 4.23 -3.69
C VAL A 82 -13.65 2.82 -4.29
N SER A 83 -12.91 2.65 -5.39
CA SER A 83 -12.85 1.36 -6.10
C SER A 83 -11.96 0.34 -5.39
N SER A 84 -10.82 0.76 -4.84
CA SER A 84 -9.92 -0.06 -4.02
C SER A 84 -10.62 -0.45 -2.72
N LEU A 85 -11.32 0.48 -2.06
CA LEU A 85 -12.11 0.16 -0.88
C LEU A 85 -13.27 -0.79 -1.18
N PHE A 86 -14.02 -0.56 -2.26
CA PHE A 86 -15.16 -1.41 -2.62
C PHE A 86 -14.70 -2.82 -3.03
N SER A 87 -13.59 -2.94 -3.76
CA SER A 87 -13.03 -4.24 -4.16
C SER A 87 -12.42 -5.00 -2.98
N ALA A 88 -11.77 -4.32 -2.02
CA ALA A 88 -11.30 -4.90 -0.77
C ALA A 88 -12.45 -5.37 0.14
N ILE A 89 -13.55 -4.61 0.18
CA ILE A 89 -14.77 -5.02 0.89
C ILE A 89 -15.38 -6.24 0.18
N ARG A 90 -15.47 -6.23 -1.15
CA ARG A 90 -16.07 -7.30 -1.94
C ARG A 90 -15.28 -8.62 -1.84
N SER A 91 -13.95 -8.59 -1.84
CA SER A 91 -13.12 -9.80 -1.64
C SER A 91 -13.32 -10.42 -0.27
N ARG A 92 -13.60 -9.61 0.76
CA ARG A 92 -13.94 -10.09 2.10
C ARG A 92 -15.30 -10.81 2.16
N PHE A 93 -16.25 -10.45 1.31
CA PHE A 93 -17.58 -11.07 1.27
C PHE A 93 -17.69 -12.22 0.25
N PHE A 94 -16.92 -12.18 -0.84
CA PHE A 94 -16.98 -13.17 -1.92
C PHE A 94 -15.62 -13.83 -2.11
N LYS A 95 -15.50 -15.10 -1.67
CA LYS A 95 -14.25 -15.88 -1.73
C LYS A 95 -13.66 -16.04 -3.15
N HIS A 96 -14.47 -15.86 -4.19
CA HIS A 96 -14.06 -15.96 -5.59
C HIS A 96 -13.68 -14.61 -6.22
N TYR A 97 -13.77 -13.51 -5.47
CA TYR A 97 -13.42 -12.18 -5.97
C TYR A 97 -12.00 -11.82 -5.51
N HIS A 98 -11.06 -11.83 -6.45
CA HIS A 98 -9.66 -11.49 -6.20
C HIS A 98 -9.44 -9.98 -6.38
N HIS A 99 -9.30 -9.27 -5.26
CA HIS A 99 -9.06 -7.81 -5.21
C HIS A 99 -7.88 -7.38 -6.09
N GLN A 100 -6.77 -8.13 -6.04
CA GLN A 100 -5.55 -7.92 -6.84
C GLN A 100 -5.77 -7.89 -8.37
N ASN A 101 -6.85 -8.49 -8.89
CA ASN A 101 -7.15 -8.50 -10.33
C ASN A 101 -8.07 -7.33 -10.74
N HIS A 102 -8.44 -6.46 -9.81
CA HIS A 102 -9.25 -5.31 -10.13
C HIS A 102 -8.44 -4.32 -10.99
N CYS A 103 -9.07 -3.72 -12.01
CA CYS A 103 -8.35 -2.88 -12.99
C CYS A 103 -7.55 -1.73 -12.36
N VAL A 104 -8.05 -1.19 -11.25
CA VAL A 104 -7.37 -0.15 -10.47
C VAL A 104 -6.09 -0.65 -9.81
N GLU A 105 -6.11 -1.86 -9.25
CA GLU A 105 -4.96 -2.50 -8.62
C GLU A 105 -3.93 -2.91 -9.68
N VAL A 106 -4.39 -3.46 -10.80
CA VAL A 106 -3.54 -3.81 -11.94
C VAL A 106 -2.89 -2.57 -12.57
N GLU A 107 -3.61 -1.46 -12.71
CA GLU A 107 -3.01 -0.20 -13.18
C GLU A 107 -1.97 0.33 -12.19
N ALA A 108 -2.22 0.24 -10.87
CA ALA A 108 -1.24 0.63 -9.86
C ALA A 108 0.04 -0.22 -9.96
N ASN A 109 -0.12 -1.55 -10.04
CA ASN A 109 0.99 -2.50 -10.22
C ASN A 109 1.77 -2.20 -11.49
N ARG A 110 1.08 -1.94 -12.61
CA ARG A 110 1.72 -1.66 -13.90
C ARG A 110 2.53 -0.37 -13.85
N LEU A 111 1.98 0.69 -13.26
CA LEU A 111 2.69 1.96 -13.10
C LEU A 111 3.95 1.80 -12.23
N ALA A 112 3.84 1.06 -11.13
CA ALA A 112 4.98 0.77 -10.27
C ALA A 112 6.03 -0.12 -10.97
N PHE A 113 5.60 -1.14 -11.71
CA PHE A 113 6.47 -2.02 -12.50
C PHE A 113 7.26 -1.23 -13.55
N ASP A 114 6.57 -0.36 -14.30
CA ASP A 114 7.19 0.51 -15.30
C ASP A 114 8.16 1.51 -14.65
N TYR A 115 7.76 2.15 -13.53
CA TYR A 115 8.60 3.11 -12.80
C TYR A 115 9.88 2.46 -12.26
N CYS A 116 9.77 1.23 -11.73
CA CYS A 116 10.90 0.47 -11.20
C CYS A 116 11.77 -0.18 -12.30
N ASN A 117 11.67 0.25 -13.55
CA ASN A 117 12.40 -0.31 -14.69
C ASN A 117 12.18 -1.81 -14.89
N LYS A 118 10.95 -2.29 -14.67
CA LYS A 118 10.52 -3.66 -14.95
C LYS A 118 11.40 -4.70 -14.25
N PRO A 119 11.43 -4.68 -12.90
CA PRO A 119 12.37 -5.50 -12.15
C PRO A 119 12.09 -7.00 -12.39
N PRO A 120 13.13 -7.83 -12.56
CA PRO A 120 12.97 -9.23 -12.94
C PRO A 120 12.38 -10.11 -11.82
N ASP A 121 12.43 -9.63 -10.57
CA ASP A 121 11.91 -10.28 -9.37
C ASP A 121 10.49 -9.80 -9.00
N TRP A 122 9.76 -9.23 -9.95
CA TRP A 122 8.38 -8.79 -9.70
C TRP A 122 7.45 -9.99 -9.40
N ASP A 123 6.70 -9.88 -8.31
CA ASP A 123 5.75 -10.92 -7.90
C ASP A 123 4.42 -10.78 -8.66
N PHE A 124 4.39 -11.29 -9.89
CA PHE A 124 3.20 -11.25 -10.75
C PHE A 124 1.99 -12.02 -10.20
N LYS A 125 2.21 -12.90 -9.21
CA LYS A 125 1.11 -13.67 -8.60
C LYS A 125 0.28 -12.81 -7.67
N ASN A 126 0.94 -11.96 -6.87
CA ASN A 126 0.29 -11.08 -5.91
C ASN A 126 0.07 -9.66 -6.46
N PHE A 127 0.90 -9.23 -7.43
CA PHE A 127 0.84 -7.92 -8.07
C PHE A 127 0.77 -8.03 -9.59
N PRO A 128 -0.33 -8.54 -10.15
CA PRO A 128 -0.49 -8.69 -11.59
C PRO A 128 -0.47 -7.32 -12.30
N VAL A 129 0.18 -7.25 -13.46
CA VAL A 129 0.29 -6.04 -14.30
C VAL A 129 -0.62 -6.08 -15.53
N GLU A 130 -1.26 -7.24 -15.78
CA GLU A 130 -2.21 -7.52 -16.86
C GLU A 130 -3.33 -8.45 -16.33
N ILE A 131 -4.51 -8.45 -16.98
CA ILE A 131 -5.69 -9.27 -16.63
C ILE A 131 -5.83 -10.42 -17.62
#